data_AF-A0A2N3FLU9-F1
#
_entry.id   AF-A0A2N3FLU9-F1
#
_cell.length_a   1.000
_cell.length_b   1.000
_cell.length_c   1.000
_cell.angle_alpha   90.00
_cell.angle_beta   90.00
_cell.angle_gamma   90.00
#
_symmetry.space_group_name_H-M   'P 1'
#
loop_
_entity.id
_entity.type
_entity.pdbx_description
1 polymer ?
#
loop_
_entity_poly.entity_id
_entity_poly.type
_entity_poly.pdbx_seq_one_letter_code
_entity_poly.pdbx_strand_id
1 'polypeptide(L)'
;MSRHPRLDGRGVGRLLADFGHPLPTVPTTAAVEREPRLFPPTPRHGPRRPDRGWSPASAPVSVWRMTSDQAPVLWPFVTSPAIPPRGAQIGIDYLSRTSFHVDPNGWVLDETIPVSNPNMITFGKPGMGKSATVKAFLLRMLGFGYKALILGDVKDEYEPLCRAVGVTPIAIGQGLTARINPLEFGPLKLGWEHLDPAQAQERAKVVF
;
A
#
# COMPACT_ATOMS: atom_id res chain seq x y z
N MET A 1 -34.90 26.34 11.66
CA MET A 1 -34.18 27.23 10.74
C MET A 1 -35.19 27.76 9.75
N SER A 2 -35.68 28.98 9.98
CA SER A 2 -36.55 29.68 9.04
C SER A 2 -35.71 30.08 7.82
N ARG A 3 -36.08 29.63 6.62
CA ARG A 3 -35.50 30.16 5.39
C ARG A 3 -36.10 31.56 5.21
N HIS A 4 -35.30 32.60 5.38
CA HIS A 4 -35.72 33.93 4.95
C HIS A 4 -36.07 33.87 3.45
N PRO A 5 -37.19 34.46 3.02
CA PRO A 5 -37.50 34.56 1.60
C PRO A 5 -36.36 35.34 0.95
N ARG A 6 -35.74 34.75 -0.08
CA ARG A 6 -34.80 35.49 -0.92
C ARG A 6 -35.57 36.68 -1.49
N LEU A 7 -35.20 37.88 -1.08
CA LEU A 7 -35.68 39.09 -1.72
C LEU A 7 -35.25 39.01 -3.18
N ASP A 8 -36.24 38.90 -4.07
CA ASP A 8 -36.04 38.92 -5.52
C ASP A 8 -35.76 40.37 -5.95
N GLY A 9 -34.61 40.89 -5.51
CA GLY A 9 -34.14 42.22 -5.83
C GLY A 9 -33.51 42.24 -7.21
N ARG A 10 -33.69 43.35 -7.94
CA ARG A 10 -33.01 43.55 -9.23
C ARG A 10 -31.49 43.49 -9.00
N GLY A 11 -30.82 42.56 -9.68
CA GLY A 11 -29.36 42.52 -9.69
C GLY A 11 -28.76 43.78 -10.32
N VAL A 12 -27.55 44.15 -9.88
CA VAL A 12 -26.84 45.36 -10.33
C VAL A 12 -26.73 45.45 -11.86
N GLY A 13 -26.50 44.32 -12.55
CA GLY A 13 -26.45 44.29 -14.01
C GLY A 13 -27.77 44.70 -14.68
N ARG A 14 -28.91 44.33 -14.09
CA ARG A 14 -30.23 44.73 -14.60
C ARG A 14 -30.55 46.19 -14.28
N LEU A 15 -30.13 46.67 -13.11
CA LEU A 15 -30.25 48.07 -12.74
C LEU A 15 -29.47 48.99 -13.69
N LEU A 16 -28.24 48.62 -14.06
CA LEU A 16 -27.40 49.43 -14.93
C LEU A 16 -27.84 49.38 -16.41
N ALA A 17 -28.41 48.26 -16.85
CA ALA A 17 -29.03 48.15 -18.17
C ALA A 17 -30.23 49.09 -18.33
N ASP A 18 -31.03 49.29 -17.28
CA ASP A 18 -32.16 50.24 -17.29
C ASP A 18 -31.70 51.70 -17.59
N PHE A 19 -30.43 52.03 -17.31
CA PHE A 19 -29.80 53.33 -17.60
C PHE A 19 -28.91 53.31 -18.85
N GLY A 20 -29.02 52.29 -19.70
CA GLY A 20 -28.31 52.23 -20.99
C GLY A 20 -26.85 51.81 -20.89
N HIS A 21 -26.42 51.22 -19.77
CA HIS A 21 -25.06 50.70 -19.60
C HIS A 21 -25.03 49.17 -19.75
N PRO A 22 -24.63 48.63 -20.92
CA PRO A 22 -24.43 47.20 -21.11
C PRO A 22 -23.04 46.80 -20.59
N LEU A 23 -22.97 46.26 -19.38
CA LEU A 23 -21.73 45.67 -18.86
C LEU A 23 -21.65 44.19 -19.25
N PRO A 24 -20.47 43.69 -19.68
CA PRO A 24 -20.28 42.26 -19.89
C PRO A 24 -20.35 41.53 -18.53
N THR A 25 -21.46 40.85 -18.27
CA THR A 25 -21.63 40.04 -17.06
C THR A 25 -21.21 38.61 -17.33
N VAL A 26 -20.36 38.06 -16.47
CA VAL A 26 -20.10 36.61 -16.44
C VAL A 26 -21.40 35.93 -15.97
N PRO A 27 -21.94 34.94 -16.71
CA PRO A 27 -23.15 34.25 -16.28
C PRO A 27 -22.90 33.58 -14.92
N THR A 28 -23.67 33.97 -13.91
CA THR A 28 -23.63 33.34 -12.59
C THR A 28 -23.95 31.87 -12.75
N THR A 29 -22.98 31.00 -12.48
CA THR A 29 -23.18 29.56 -12.48
C THR A 29 -24.33 29.22 -11.53
N ALA A 30 -25.32 28.47 -12.02
CA ALA A 30 -26.42 28.00 -11.20
C ALA A 30 -25.85 27.27 -9.98
N ALA A 31 -26.38 27.58 -8.79
CA ALA A 31 -25.93 26.92 -7.57
C ALA A 31 -26.17 25.41 -7.71
N VAL A 32 -25.10 24.63 -7.63
CA VAL A 32 -25.18 23.16 -7.66
C VAL A 32 -26.12 22.71 -6.54
N GLU A 33 -27.21 22.03 -6.89
CA GLU A 33 -28.06 21.37 -5.91
C GLU A 33 -27.21 20.34 -5.18
N ARG A 34 -26.92 20.61 -3.90
CA ARG A 34 -26.22 19.66 -3.05
C ARG A 34 -27.14 18.46 -2.84
N GLU A 35 -26.64 17.27 -3.16
CA GLU A 35 -27.32 16.04 -2.83
C GLU A 35 -27.75 16.03 -1.35
N PRO A 36 -28.96 15.53 -1.05
CA PRO A 36 -29.45 15.47 0.31
C PRO A 36 -28.49 14.63 1.14
N ARG A 37 -28.01 15.20 2.26
CA ARG A 37 -27.18 14.45 3.19
C ARG A 37 -27.99 13.27 3.73
N LEU A 38 -27.42 12.07 3.63
CA LEU A 38 -27.96 10.87 4.29
C LEU A 38 -28.16 11.09 5.80
N PHE A 39 -27.29 11.89 6.41
CA PHE A 39 -27.36 12.26 7.83
C PHE A 39 -27.46 13.78 8.00
N PRO A 40 -28.66 14.33 8.26
CA PRO A 40 -28.78 15.73 8.59
C PRO A 40 -28.23 15.98 10.00
N PRO A 41 -27.51 17.10 10.22
CA PRO A 41 -27.06 17.48 11.55
C PRO A 41 -28.30 17.64 12.46
N THR A 42 -28.41 16.77 13.45
CA THR A 42 -29.54 16.74 14.39
C THR A 42 -29.08 17.35 15.72
N PRO A 43 -29.89 18.19 16.38
CA PRO A 43 -29.56 18.72 17.70
C PRO A 43 -29.30 17.59 18.70
N ARG A 44 -28.41 17.79 19.66
CA ARG A 44 -28.05 16.80 20.70
C ARG A 44 -29.26 16.25 21.47
N HIS A 45 -30.33 17.04 21.57
CA HIS A 45 -31.58 16.72 22.25
C HIS A 45 -32.67 16.19 21.31
N GLY A 46 -32.36 15.97 20.03
CA GLY A 46 -33.36 15.73 18.99
C GLY A 46 -34.13 16.99 18.60
N PRO A 47 -34.98 16.92 17.57
CA PRO A 47 -35.86 18.04 17.18
C PRO A 47 -37.12 18.09 18.07
N ARG A 48 -37.42 19.26 18.65
CA ARG A 48 -38.58 19.48 19.54
C ARG A 48 -39.92 19.41 18.79
N ARG A 49 -40.37 18.19 18.47
CA ARG A 49 -41.62 17.86 17.77
C ARG A 49 -42.20 16.54 18.32
N PRO A 50 -43.52 16.33 18.28
CA PRO A 50 -44.14 15.04 18.58
C PRO A 50 -43.50 13.91 17.76
N ASP A 51 -43.33 12.73 18.37
CA ASP A 51 -42.86 11.49 17.73
C ASP A 51 -41.51 11.59 17.00
N ARG A 52 -40.59 12.39 17.55
CA ARG A 52 -39.23 12.59 16.99
C ARG A 52 -38.10 12.43 18.01
N GLY A 53 -38.37 11.80 19.15
CA GLY A 53 -37.34 11.44 20.14
C GLY A 53 -36.65 12.63 20.82
N TRP A 54 -37.36 13.74 21.00
CA TRP A 54 -36.82 14.90 21.72
C TRP A 54 -36.68 14.61 23.22
N SER A 55 -35.51 14.89 23.79
CA SER A 55 -35.26 14.78 25.23
C SER A 55 -34.88 16.12 25.86
N PRO A 56 -35.62 16.62 26.87
CA PRO A 56 -35.32 17.88 27.55
C PRO A 56 -34.00 17.85 28.32
N ALA A 57 -33.53 16.68 28.72
CA ALA A 57 -32.25 16.48 29.40
C ALA A 57 -31.35 15.55 28.58
N SER A 58 -30.04 15.80 28.59
CA SER A 58 -29.10 14.79 28.12
C SER A 58 -29.14 13.61 29.11
N ALA A 59 -29.20 12.38 28.60
CA ALA A 59 -29.03 11.22 29.47
C ALA A 59 -27.70 11.36 30.22
N PRO A 60 -27.66 11.23 31.55
CA PRO A 60 -26.40 11.23 32.27
C PRO A 60 -25.60 10.01 31.82
N VAL A 61 -24.51 10.27 31.10
CA VAL A 61 -23.57 9.22 30.74
C VAL A 61 -22.65 9.06 31.94
N SER A 62 -22.69 7.90 32.58
CA SER A 62 -21.72 7.55 33.61
C SER A 62 -20.34 7.46 32.96
N VAL A 63 -19.45 8.39 33.30
CA VAL A 63 -18.06 8.38 32.82
C VAL A 63 -17.26 7.48 33.75
N TRP A 64 -16.96 6.28 33.28
CA TRP A 64 -16.06 5.37 33.97
C TRP A 64 -14.64 5.55 33.43
N ARG A 65 -13.66 5.74 34.32
CA ARG A 65 -12.24 5.68 33.98
C ARG A 65 -11.69 4.37 34.53
N MET A 66 -11.03 3.60 33.68
CA MET A 66 -10.43 2.34 34.06
C MET A 66 -9.10 2.16 33.34
N THR A 67 -8.15 1.45 33.96
CA THR A 67 -6.89 1.10 33.31
C THR A 67 -7.12 -0.01 32.28
N SER A 68 -6.30 -0.06 31.23
CA SER A 68 -6.44 -1.06 30.16
C SER A 68 -6.40 -2.51 30.67
N ASP A 69 -5.77 -2.75 31.81
CA ASP A 69 -5.71 -4.03 32.51
C ASP A 69 -7.08 -4.47 33.08
N GLN A 70 -7.90 -3.53 33.53
CA GLN A 70 -9.15 -3.80 34.23
C GLN A 70 -10.37 -3.79 33.28
N ALA A 71 -10.20 -3.42 32.00
CA ALA A 71 -11.26 -3.28 30.97
C ALA A 71 -11.24 -4.36 29.87
N PRO A 72 -11.22 -5.67 30.18
CA PRO A 72 -11.00 -6.70 29.17
C PRO A 72 -12.15 -6.91 28.16
N VAL A 73 -13.26 -6.16 28.22
CA VAL A 73 -14.50 -6.53 27.51
C VAL A 73 -14.92 -5.59 26.37
N LEU A 74 -14.28 -4.42 26.15
CA LEU A 74 -14.69 -3.57 25.01
C LEU A 74 -13.55 -2.74 24.43
N TRP A 75 -12.42 -3.38 24.12
CA TRP A 75 -11.41 -2.78 23.26
C TRP A 75 -11.41 -3.49 21.91
N PRO A 76 -12.17 -3.01 20.90
CA PRO A 76 -12.21 -3.62 19.57
C PRO A 76 -10.89 -3.48 18.80
N PHE A 77 -9.84 -2.94 19.42
CA PHE A 77 -8.50 -2.84 18.85
C PHE A 77 -7.59 -3.99 19.30
N VAL A 78 -8.10 -5.23 19.29
CA VAL A 78 -7.25 -6.42 19.38
C VAL A 78 -6.46 -6.49 18.09
N THR A 79 -5.19 -6.10 18.13
CA THR A 79 -4.30 -6.19 16.98
C THR A 79 -3.87 -7.65 16.83
N SER A 80 -3.64 -8.11 15.59
CA SER A 80 -2.98 -9.41 15.39
C SER A 80 -1.65 -9.46 16.14
N PRO A 81 -1.26 -10.64 16.67
CA PRO A 81 0.06 -10.80 17.24
C PRO A 81 1.13 -10.49 16.19
N ALA A 82 2.26 -9.95 16.65
CA ALA A 82 3.40 -9.68 15.80
C ALA A 82 3.96 -11.00 15.23
N ILE A 83 4.45 -10.94 13.98
CA ILE A 83 5.25 -12.03 13.43
C ILE A 83 6.57 -12.10 14.22
N PRO A 84 7.05 -13.31 14.60
CA PRO A 84 8.31 -13.46 15.30
C PRO A 84 9.47 -12.70 14.60
N PRO A 85 10.36 -12.04 15.35
CA PRO A 85 11.41 -11.21 14.77
C PRO A 85 12.52 -12.08 14.15
N ARG A 86 12.32 -12.52 12.91
CA ARG A 86 13.25 -13.36 12.14
C ARG A 86 13.66 -12.68 10.84
N GLY A 87 14.96 -12.74 10.55
CA GLY A 87 15.59 -12.09 9.40
C GLY A 87 15.73 -10.58 9.54
N ALA A 88 15.65 -9.88 8.40
CA ALA A 88 15.94 -8.46 8.34
C ALA A 88 14.76 -7.61 8.83
N GLN A 89 15.03 -6.65 9.72
CA GLN A 89 14.05 -5.62 10.05
C GLN A 89 13.82 -4.69 8.86
N ILE A 90 12.57 -4.57 8.42
CA ILE A 90 12.17 -3.73 7.28
C ILE A 90 11.45 -2.46 7.73
N GLY A 91 10.72 -2.51 8.84
CA GLY A 91 10.00 -1.35 9.34
C GLY A 91 9.17 -1.67 10.57
N ILE A 92 8.01 -1.03 10.65
CA ILE A 92 7.02 -1.21 11.71
C ILE A 92 5.77 -1.83 11.10
N ASP A 93 5.29 -2.90 11.70
CA ASP A 93 4.03 -3.52 11.30
C ASP A 93 2.87 -2.58 11.61
N TYR A 94 1.99 -2.36 10.63
CA TYR A 94 0.95 -1.36 10.74
C TYR A 94 -0.10 -1.70 11.81
N LEU A 95 -0.42 -2.99 11.97
CA LEU A 95 -1.47 -3.46 12.87
C LEU A 95 -0.95 -3.62 14.29
N SER A 96 0.09 -4.44 14.48
CA SER A 96 0.68 -4.76 15.79
C SER A 96 1.57 -3.65 16.35
N ARG A 97 2.01 -2.70 15.51
CA ARG A 97 2.94 -1.61 15.88
C ARG A 97 4.30 -2.06 16.39
N THR A 98 4.62 -3.34 16.24
CA THR A 98 5.93 -3.88 16.56
C THR A 98 6.88 -3.78 15.36
N SER A 99 8.15 -4.07 15.58
CA SER A 99 9.14 -4.17 14.51
C SER A 99 8.80 -5.30 13.54
N PHE A 100 8.66 -4.96 12.25
CA PHE A 100 8.40 -5.92 11.18
C PHE A 100 9.71 -6.45 10.62
N HIS A 101 9.90 -7.77 10.75
CA HIS A 101 11.06 -8.50 10.25
C HIS A 101 10.62 -9.42 9.11
N VAL A 102 11.48 -9.56 8.10
CA VAL A 102 11.19 -10.33 6.89
C VAL A 102 12.22 -11.44 6.72
N ASP A 103 11.73 -12.67 6.70
CA ASP A 103 12.47 -13.89 6.38
C ASP A 103 11.54 -14.88 5.69
N PRO A 104 11.43 -14.87 4.35
CA PRO A 104 10.41 -15.67 3.66
C PRO A 104 10.60 -17.17 3.82
N ASN A 105 11.85 -17.65 3.80
CA ASN A 105 12.12 -19.07 4.08
C ASN A 105 11.81 -19.37 5.55
N GLY A 106 12.20 -18.47 6.45
CA GLY A 106 11.86 -18.59 7.86
C GLY A 106 10.36 -18.71 8.09
N TRP A 107 9.55 -17.88 7.44
CA TRP A 107 8.09 -17.93 7.58
C TRP A 107 7.50 -19.26 7.16
N VAL A 108 8.01 -19.87 6.08
CA VAL A 108 7.56 -21.19 5.61
C VAL A 108 7.96 -22.31 6.56
N LEU A 109 9.10 -22.20 7.23
CA LEU A 109 9.61 -23.22 8.15
C LEU A 109 8.94 -23.18 9.54
N ASP A 110 8.08 -22.20 9.79
CA ASP A 110 7.44 -21.99 11.09
C ASP A 110 5.96 -22.32 11.01
N GLU A 111 5.59 -23.42 11.64
CA GLU A 111 4.24 -23.97 11.64
C GLU A 111 3.20 -23.01 12.23
N THR A 112 3.62 -21.99 12.99
CA THR A 112 2.73 -20.97 13.56
C THR A 112 2.33 -19.89 12.54
N ILE A 113 3.01 -19.82 11.39
CA ILE A 113 2.79 -18.83 10.35
C ILE A 113 2.11 -19.52 9.15
N PRO A 114 0.91 -19.08 8.72
CA PRO A 114 0.17 -19.73 7.63
C PRO A 114 0.70 -19.33 6.24
N VAL A 115 1.99 -19.54 5.98
CA VAL A 115 2.66 -19.25 4.70
C VAL A 115 3.30 -20.53 4.16
N SER A 116 2.86 -20.97 2.98
CA SER A 116 3.33 -22.21 2.36
C SER A 116 4.45 -22.03 1.34
N ASN A 117 4.75 -20.79 0.95
CA ASN A 117 5.70 -20.49 -0.12
C ASN A 117 6.46 -19.19 0.20
N PRO A 118 7.80 -19.14 -0.01
CA PRO A 118 8.61 -17.97 0.30
C PRO A 118 8.47 -16.82 -0.73
N ASN A 119 7.60 -16.96 -1.73
CA ASN A 119 7.38 -15.93 -2.74
C ASN A 119 6.78 -14.66 -2.12
N MET A 120 7.38 -13.51 -2.43
CA MET A 120 6.92 -12.20 -2.00
C MET A 120 6.48 -11.34 -3.18
N ILE A 121 5.38 -10.61 -3.01
CA ILE A 121 4.91 -9.61 -3.98
C ILE A 121 4.82 -8.27 -3.27
N THR A 122 5.45 -7.24 -3.85
CA THR A 122 5.44 -5.88 -3.28
C THR A 122 4.60 -4.95 -4.16
N PHE A 123 3.55 -4.37 -3.57
CA PHE A 123 2.68 -3.40 -4.23
C PHE A 123 3.02 -1.98 -3.79
N GLY A 124 2.86 -1.02 -4.71
CA GLY A 124 3.03 0.39 -4.42
C GLY A 124 2.81 1.25 -5.64
N LYS A 125 2.15 2.41 -5.45
CA LYS A 125 2.01 3.43 -6.50
C LYS A 125 3.41 3.92 -6.91
N PRO A 126 3.62 4.30 -8.18
CA PRO A 126 4.85 4.99 -8.58
C PRO A 126 5.17 6.15 -7.62
N GLY A 127 6.42 6.23 -7.16
CA GLY A 127 6.88 7.24 -6.20
C GLY A 127 6.70 6.90 -4.72
N MET A 128 6.06 5.78 -4.35
CA MET A 128 5.84 5.39 -2.94
C MET A 128 6.96 4.56 -2.31
N GLY A 129 8.16 4.58 -2.89
CA GLY A 129 9.32 3.89 -2.32
C GLY A 129 9.37 2.37 -2.53
N LYS A 130 8.55 1.78 -3.42
CA LYS A 130 8.56 0.33 -3.72
C LYS A 130 9.98 -0.19 -3.98
N SER A 131 10.70 0.40 -4.95
CA SER A 131 12.07 -0.03 -5.29
C SER A 131 13.06 0.22 -4.14
N ALA A 132 12.87 1.27 -3.33
CA ALA A 132 13.71 1.55 -2.18
C ALA A 132 13.55 0.47 -1.10
N THR A 133 12.30 0.06 -0.80
CA THR A 133 12.01 -1.04 0.13
C THR A 133 12.60 -2.35 -0.34
N VAL A 134 12.48 -2.69 -1.64
CA VAL A 134 13.07 -3.92 -2.19
C VAL A 134 14.59 -3.90 -2.11
N LYS A 135 15.26 -2.79 -2.47
CA LYS A 135 16.72 -2.69 -2.34
C LYS A 135 17.19 -2.81 -0.90
N ALA A 136 16.48 -2.18 0.04
CA ALA A 136 16.79 -2.28 1.46
C ALA A 136 16.60 -3.70 1.99
N PHE A 137 15.54 -4.41 1.54
CA PHE A 137 15.34 -5.82 1.83
C PHE A 137 16.50 -6.66 1.31
N LEU A 138 16.83 -6.56 0.02
CA LEU A 138 17.93 -7.31 -0.59
C LEU A 138 19.24 -7.08 0.17
N LEU A 139 19.64 -5.82 0.35
CA LEU A 139 20.90 -5.46 1.03
C LEU A 139 20.99 -6.05 2.44
N ARG A 140 19.91 -6.01 3.22
CA ARG A 140 19.89 -6.55 4.57
C ARG A 140 19.94 -8.08 4.58
N MET A 141 19.21 -8.73 3.66
CA MET A 141 19.17 -10.18 3.58
C MET A 141 20.50 -10.79 3.13
N LEU A 142 21.33 -10.06 2.38
CA LEU A 142 22.69 -10.51 2.05
C LEU A 142 23.50 -10.84 3.32
N GLY A 143 23.31 -10.09 4.40
CA GLY A 143 23.95 -10.35 5.70
C GLY A 143 23.52 -11.66 6.36
N PHE A 144 22.35 -12.18 6.00
CA PHE A 144 21.84 -13.49 6.43
C PHE A 144 22.20 -14.62 5.45
N GLY A 145 23.10 -14.37 4.49
CA GLY A 145 23.56 -15.39 3.53
C GLY A 145 22.66 -15.59 2.32
N TYR A 146 21.56 -14.82 2.21
CA TYR A 146 20.71 -14.87 1.02
C TYR A 146 21.48 -14.42 -0.23
N LYS A 147 21.09 -14.97 -1.38
CA LYS A 147 21.58 -14.58 -2.70
C LYS A 147 20.46 -13.93 -3.48
N ALA A 148 20.80 -12.90 -4.24
CA ALA A 148 19.85 -12.15 -5.06
C ALA A 148 20.25 -12.27 -6.54
N LEU A 149 19.26 -12.59 -7.39
CA LEU A 149 19.36 -12.52 -8.84
C LEU A 149 18.30 -11.53 -9.32
N ILE A 150 18.74 -10.39 -9.86
CA ILE A 150 17.85 -9.38 -10.43
C ILE A 150 17.78 -9.61 -11.94
N LEU A 151 16.59 -9.89 -12.45
CA LEU A 151 16.33 -10.11 -13.87
C LEU A 151 15.55 -8.91 -14.43
N GLY A 152 15.93 -8.47 -15.64
CA GLY A 152 15.17 -7.46 -16.37
C GLY A 152 15.18 -6.06 -15.72
N ASP A 153 16.32 -5.63 -15.18
CA ASP A 153 16.49 -4.27 -14.67
C ASP A 153 16.62 -3.25 -15.81
N VAL A 154 15.51 -2.97 -16.51
CA VAL A 154 15.49 -2.09 -17.71
C VAL A 154 15.87 -0.64 -17.38
N LYS A 155 15.80 -0.24 -16.12
CA LYS A 155 16.04 1.14 -15.65
C LYS A 155 17.35 1.29 -14.87
N ASP A 156 18.17 0.25 -14.83
CA ASP A 156 19.41 0.19 -14.06
C ASP A 156 19.21 0.63 -12.59
N GLU A 157 18.05 0.30 -12.01
CA GLU A 157 17.70 0.70 -10.65
C GLU A 157 18.59 -0.02 -9.63
N TYR A 158 19.03 -1.24 -9.92
CA TYR A 158 19.79 -2.11 -9.02
C TYR A 158 21.29 -2.09 -9.29
N GLU A 159 21.77 -1.49 -10.39
CA GLU A 159 23.21 -1.38 -10.66
C GLU A 159 23.99 -0.77 -9.48
N PRO A 160 23.57 0.37 -8.89
CA PRO A 160 24.31 0.94 -7.74
C PRO A 160 24.39 -0.02 -6.55
N LEU A 161 23.35 -0.82 -6.32
CA LEU A 161 23.34 -1.83 -5.26
C LEU A 161 24.34 -2.94 -5.57
N CYS A 162 24.35 -3.46 -6.79
CA CYS A 162 25.31 -4.48 -7.22
C CYS A 162 26.76 -3.98 -7.06
N ARG A 163 27.05 -2.77 -7.53
CA ARG A 163 28.38 -2.16 -7.40
C ARG A 163 28.79 -1.98 -5.94
N ALA A 164 27.87 -1.56 -5.07
CA ALA A 164 28.11 -1.40 -3.64
C ALA A 164 28.50 -2.71 -2.94
N VAL A 165 28.02 -3.86 -3.45
CA VAL A 165 28.38 -5.19 -2.94
C VAL A 165 29.51 -5.87 -3.73
N GLY A 166 30.23 -5.10 -4.57
CA GLY A 166 31.37 -5.59 -5.35
C GLY A 166 31.01 -6.43 -6.57
N VAL A 167 29.74 -6.42 -7.00
CA VAL A 167 29.25 -7.17 -8.15
C VAL A 167 29.14 -6.25 -9.36
N THR A 168 29.67 -6.69 -10.50
CA THR A 168 29.46 -6.01 -11.79
C THR A 168 28.22 -6.62 -12.47
N PRO A 169 27.15 -5.84 -12.73
CA PRO A 169 25.99 -6.33 -13.46
C PRO A 169 26.33 -6.78 -14.87
N ILE A 170 25.62 -7.78 -15.37
CA ILE A 170 25.71 -8.21 -16.77
C ILE A 170 24.68 -7.42 -17.57
N ALA A 171 25.15 -6.43 -18.33
CA ALA A 171 24.30 -5.60 -19.18
C ALA A 171 24.14 -6.24 -20.57
N ILE A 172 22.89 -6.43 -21.01
CA ILE A 172 22.56 -7.06 -22.29
C ILE A 172 21.72 -6.08 -23.10
N GLY A 173 22.15 -5.79 -24.33
CA GLY A 173 21.50 -4.81 -25.18
C GLY A 173 22.18 -4.71 -26.54
N GLN A 174 21.52 -3.99 -27.46
CA GLN A 174 22.08 -3.73 -28.78
C GLN A 174 23.38 -2.93 -28.66
N GLY A 175 24.41 -3.33 -29.39
CA GLY A 175 25.73 -2.68 -29.37
C GLY A 175 26.62 -3.03 -28.16
N LEU A 176 26.12 -3.72 -27.14
CA LEU A 176 26.94 -4.21 -26.02
C LEU A 176 27.73 -5.45 -26.44
N THR A 177 28.72 -5.85 -25.64
CA THR A 177 29.55 -7.04 -25.90
C THR A 177 28.97 -8.32 -25.31
N ALA A 178 28.26 -8.23 -24.20
CA ALA A 178 27.66 -9.41 -23.56
C ALA A 178 26.56 -10.03 -24.43
N ARG A 179 26.54 -11.36 -24.51
CA ARG A 179 25.55 -12.15 -25.25
C ARG A 179 25.08 -13.29 -24.35
N ILE A 180 23.79 -13.60 -24.41
CA ILE A 180 23.24 -14.85 -23.85
C ILE A 180 22.89 -15.75 -25.03
N ASN A 181 23.37 -17.00 -25.00
CA ASN A 181 22.97 -18.03 -25.94
C ASN A 181 21.85 -18.88 -25.32
N PRO A 182 20.59 -18.79 -25.78
CA PRO A 182 19.51 -19.61 -25.25
C PRO A 182 19.68 -21.11 -25.50
N LEU A 183 20.52 -21.49 -26.47
CA LEU A 183 20.83 -22.89 -26.79
C LEU A 183 21.93 -23.47 -25.89
N GLU A 184 22.56 -22.64 -25.06
CA GLU A 184 23.63 -23.10 -24.18
C GLU A 184 23.04 -23.69 -22.89
N PHE A 185 23.33 -24.97 -22.65
CA PHE A 185 22.87 -25.69 -21.45
C PHE A 185 23.50 -25.19 -20.14
N GLY A 186 24.47 -24.28 -20.22
CA GLY A 186 25.10 -23.65 -19.06
C GLY A 186 25.68 -24.69 -18.07
N PRO A 187 25.53 -24.47 -16.75
CA PRO A 187 26.04 -25.37 -15.73
C PRO A 187 25.50 -26.80 -15.80
N LEU A 188 24.34 -27.02 -16.43
CA LEU A 188 23.79 -28.37 -16.58
C LEU A 188 24.73 -29.25 -17.40
N LYS A 189 25.49 -28.66 -18.34
CA LYS A 189 26.49 -29.33 -19.19
C LYS A 189 27.76 -29.77 -18.43
N LEU A 190 28.05 -29.21 -17.25
CA LEU A 190 29.28 -29.53 -16.53
C LEU A 190 29.33 -31.02 -16.16
N GLY A 191 30.38 -31.68 -16.64
CA GLY A 191 30.66 -33.10 -16.40
C GLY A 191 29.66 -34.05 -17.04
N TRP A 192 28.95 -33.64 -18.10
CA TRP A 192 27.88 -34.44 -18.74
C TRP A 192 28.39 -35.80 -19.23
N GLU A 193 29.60 -35.82 -19.77
CA GLU A 193 30.33 -37.02 -20.22
C GLU A 193 30.68 -38.01 -19.10
N HIS A 194 30.59 -37.60 -17.84
CA HIS A 194 30.91 -38.40 -16.66
C HIS A 194 29.68 -38.74 -15.80
N LEU A 195 28.47 -38.38 -16.26
CA LEU A 195 27.23 -38.69 -15.55
C LEU A 195 26.84 -40.15 -15.75
N ASP A 196 26.33 -40.76 -14.68
CA ASP A 196 25.60 -42.01 -14.77
C ASP A 196 24.38 -41.84 -15.69
N PRO A 197 24.05 -42.82 -16.56
CA PRO A 197 22.85 -42.82 -17.40
C PRO A 197 21.57 -42.27 -16.75
N ALA A 198 21.28 -42.62 -15.49
CA ALA A 198 20.10 -42.12 -14.79
C ALA A 198 20.16 -40.60 -14.54
N GLN A 199 21.32 -40.09 -14.10
CA GLN A 199 21.55 -38.66 -13.87
C GLN A 199 21.54 -37.86 -15.17
N ALA A 200 22.11 -38.42 -16.24
CA ALA A 200 22.07 -37.80 -17.56
C ALA A 200 20.62 -37.66 -18.07
N GLN A 201 19.80 -38.69 -17.86
CA GLN A 201 18.39 -38.69 -18.25
C GLN A 201 17.56 -37.70 -17.41
N GLU A 202 17.87 -37.56 -16.12
CA GLU A 202 17.22 -36.59 -15.24
C GLU A 202 17.57 -35.15 -15.64
N ARG A 203 18.84 -34.85 -15.91
CA ARG A 203 19.25 -33.53 -16.42
C ARG A 203 18.65 -33.23 -17.80
N ALA A 204 18.53 -34.23 -18.67
CA ALA A 204 17.93 -34.06 -19.99
C ALA A 204 16.47 -33.59 -19.92
N LYS A 205 15.67 -34.05 -18.94
CA LYS A 205 14.27 -33.60 -18.75
C LYS A 205 14.12 -32.12 -18.40
N VAL A 206 15.16 -31.50 -17.85
CA VAL A 206 15.18 -30.07 -17.52
C VAL A 206 15.49 -29.25 -18.78
N VAL A 207 16.15 -29.86 -19.75
CA VAL A 207 16.72 -29.23 -20.93
C VAL A 207 15.85 -29.39 -22.18
N PHE A 208 15.23 -30.56 -22.34
CA PHE A 208 14.39 -30.98 -23.48
C PHE A 208 12.98 -31.34 -23.01
#